data_AF-A0A1V5TRZ7-F1
#
_entry.id   AF-A0A1V5TRZ7-F1
#
_cell.length_a   1.000
_cell.length_b   1.000
_cell.length_c   1.000
_cell.angle_alpha   90.00
_cell.angle_beta   90.00
_cell.angle_gamma   90.00
#
_symmetry.space_group_name_H-M   'P 1'
#
loop_
_entity.id
_entity.type
_entity.pdbx_description
1 polymer ?
#
loop_
_entity_poly.entity_id
_entity_poly.type
_entity_poly.pdbx_seq_one_letter_code
_entity_poly.pdbx_strand_id
1 'polypeptide(L)'
;MNNEIELKSNRYEMLKCIWMTSGVIDYKLCDNNFDCENCPFDKVIRNLSDEKDTKMDGIVNAVNTILNKLNSIKYETNIIYLKNNLIAKEICANTFYLGINPVWGSFLDNVNSVTIGECRKNISVGQQIIQINGDWGSISITSPINLIIYNEVGDLTDEPLKSQWFSIMGANHSEVLGAKLNQEQWNNMHSKAIRVMEDIKTKVPVVGETMMDGGTQIRFLHQLIGRKKYIDILSSLNT
;
A
#
# COMPACT_ATOMS: atom_id res chain seq x y z
N MET A 1 -44.18 40.25 -7.76
CA MET A 1 -43.62 38.96 -7.28
C MET A 1 -43.13 38.04 -8.40
N ASN A 2 -43.57 38.17 -9.67
CA ASN A 2 -43.10 37.30 -10.75
C ASN A 2 -41.73 37.71 -11.35
N ASN A 3 -41.42 39.02 -11.46
CA ASN A 3 -40.17 39.48 -12.08
C ASN A 3 -38.90 39.13 -11.28
N GLU A 4 -38.96 39.08 -9.94
CA GLU A 4 -37.78 38.77 -9.10
C GLU A 4 -37.37 37.28 -9.17
N ILE A 5 -38.33 36.39 -9.43
CA ILE A 5 -38.09 34.95 -9.55
C ILE A 5 -37.45 34.64 -10.91
N GLU A 6 -37.93 35.26 -11.99
CA GLU A 6 -37.32 35.14 -13.32
C GLU A 6 -35.88 35.71 -13.36
N LEU A 7 -35.62 36.85 -12.72
CA LEU A 7 -34.28 37.44 -12.62
C LEU A 7 -33.29 36.60 -11.79
N LYS A 8 -33.77 35.81 -10.82
CA LYS A 8 -32.93 34.88 -10.05
C LYS A 8 -32.64 33.60 -10.84
N SER A 9 -33.65 33.06 -11.53
CA SER A 9 -33.50 31.88 -12.39
C SER A 9 -32.51 32.14 -13.54
N ASN A 10 -32.60 33.31 -14.17
CA ASN A 10 -31.73 33.67 -15.30
C ASN A 10 -30.26 33.84 -14.86
N ARG A 11 -30.02 34.44 -13.69
CA ARG A 11 -28.66 34.54 -13.11
C ARG A 11 -28.06 33.19 -12.75
N TYR A 12 -28.88 32.25 -12.29
CA TYR A 12 -28.42 30.91 -11.95
C TYR A 12 -28.00 30.12 -13.20
N GLU A 13 -28.82 30.14 -14.26
CA GLU A 13 -28.48 29.52 -15.54
C GLU A 13 -27.21 30.11 -16.16
N MET A 14 -27.05 31.44 -16.11
CA MET A 14 -25.85 32.14 -16.61
C MET A 14 -24.58 31.84 -15.81
N LEU A 15 -24.68 31.26 -14.62
CA LEU A 15 -23.53 30.93 -13.78
C LEU A 15 -23.15 29.45 -13.87
N LYS A 16 -23.87 28.59 -14.61
CA LYS A 16 -23.50 27.16 -14.69
C LYS A 16 -22.15 26.96 -15.35
N CYS A 17 -21.28 26.18 -14.73
CA CYS A 17 -20.02 25.74 -15.30
C CYS A 17 -20.26 24.92 -16.57
N ILE A 18 -19.34 24.98 -17.54
CA ILE A 18 -19.45 24.27 -18.81
C ILE A 18 -19.64 22.75 -18.62
N TRP A 19 -19.00 22.16 -17.62
CA TRP A 19 -19.08 20.72 -17.31
C TRP A 19 -20.41 20.33 -16.68
N MET A 20 -21.06 21.26 -15.99
CA MET A 20 -22.43 21.08 -15.48
C MET A 20 -23.44 21.20 -16.62
N THR A 21 -23.26 22.18 -17.50
CA THR A 21 -24.11 22.37 -18.68
C THR A 21 -24.00 21.18 -19.65
N SER A 22 -22.83 20.54 -19.73
CA SER A 22 -22.62 19.33 -20.55
C SER A 22 -23.08 18.03 -19.87
N GLY A 23 -23.56 18.08 -18.63
CA GLY A 23 -24.01 16.90 -17.87
C GLY A 23 -22.89 15.95 -17.43
N VAL A 24 -21.63 16.40 -17.44
CA VAL A 24 -20.48 15.62 -16.96
C VAL A 24 -20.41 15.63 -15.43
N ILE A 25 -20.93 16.69 -14.80
CA ILE A 25 -21.10 16.81 -13.36
C ILE A 25 -22.50 17.33 -13.03
N ASP A 26 -23.03 16.95 -11.87
CA ASP A 26 -24.40 17.28 -11.49
C ASP A 26 -24.59 18.76 -11.14
N TYR A 27 -23.57 19.38 -10.51
CA TYR A 27 -23.67 20.78 -10.06
C TYR A 27 -22.31 21.45 -9.93
N LYS A 28 -22.13 22.57 -10.65
CA LYS A 28 -21.09 23.57 -10.37
C LYS A 28 -21.47 24.90 -11.01
N LEU A 29 -21.40 25.97 -10.22
CA LEU A 29 -21.43 27.33 -10.74
C LEU A 29 -20.00 27.82 -11.00
N CYS A 30 -19.83 28.65 -12.02
CA CYS A 30 -18.57 29.26 -12.40
C CYS A 30 -18.21 30.37 -11.42
N ASP A 31 -17.08 30.15 -10.75
CA ASP A 31 -16.42 31.06 -9.84
C ASP A 31 -15.18 31.72 -10.45
N ASN A 32 -14.79 31.29 -11.66
CA ASN A 32 -13.60 31.77 -12.39
C ASN A 32 -13.95 32.63 -13.62
N ASN A 33 -15.09 33.34 -13.58
CA ASN A 33 -15.53 34.25 -14.64
C ASN A 33 -15.49 33.65 -16.07
N PHE A 34 -15.77 32.34 -16.18
CA PHE A 34 -15.76 31.55 -17.41
C PHE A 34 -14.40 31.45 -18.13
N ASP A 35 -13.30 31.83 -17.48
CA ASP A 35 -11.95 31.56 -17.97
C ASP A 35 -11.61 30.07 -17.76
N CYS A 36 -12.04 29.24 -18.70
CA CYS A 36 -11.84 27.79 -18.63
C CYS A 36 -10.37 27.41 -18.90
N GLU A 37 -9.63 28.19 -19.68
CA GLU A 37 -8.21 27.91 -20.01
C GLU A 37 -7.33 27.95 -18.76
N ASN A 38 -7.62 28.87 -17.82
CA ASN A 38 -6.90 28.96 -16.54
C ASN A 38 -7.63 28.28 -15.38
N CYS A 39 -8.82 27.72 -15.61
CA CYS A 39 -9.63 27.11 -14.56
C CYS A 39 -8.95 25.84 -14.00
N PRO A 40 -8.59 25.80 -12.70
CA PRO A 40 -8.00 24.60 -12.11
C PRO A 40 -8.94 23.39 -12.20
N PHE A 41 -10.25 23.63 -12.09
CA PHE A 41 -11.27 22.59 -12.21
C PHE A 41 -11.34 22.00 -13.63
N ASP A 42 -11.25 22.83 -14.66
CA ASP A 42 -11.24 22.38 -16.07
C ASP A 42 -10.01 21.53 -16.38
N LYS A 43 -8.83 21.96 -15.90
CA LYS A 43 -7.57 21.22 -16.05
C LYS A 43 -7.65 19.83 -15.39
N VAL A 44 -8.28 19.73 -14.22
CA VAL A 44 -8.49 18.45 -13.53
C VAL A 44 -9.47 17.57 -14.31
N ILE A 45 -10.62 18.10 -14.76
CA ILE A 45 -11.62 17.31 -15.50
C ILE A 45 -11.07 16.80 -16.84
N ARG A 46 -10.29 17.61 -17.56
CA ARG A 46 -9.64 17.16 -18.81
C ARG A 46 -8.61 16.05 -18.57
N ASN A 47 -7.86 16.14 -17.48
CA ASN A 47 -6.94 15.07 -17.09
C ASN A 47 -7.70 13.80 -16.66
N LEU A 48 -8.89 13.94 -16.05
CA LEU A 48 -9.74 12.80 -15.68
C LEU A 48 -10.36 12.10 -16.90
N SER A 49 -10.54 12.77 -18.04
CA SER A 49 -11.06 12.12 -19.26
C SER A 49 -10.03 11.27 -20.02
N ASP A 50 -8.73 11.46 -19.77
CA ASP A 50 -7.65 10.73 -20.44
C ASP A 50 -7.06 9.59 -19.59
N GLU A 51 -7.51 9.41 -18.35
CA GLU A 51 -7.04 8.35 -17.44
C GLU A 51 -8.15 7.35 -17.11
N LYS A 52 -7.87 6.07 -17.39
CA LYS A 52 -8.70 4.92 -17.00
C LYS A 52 -9.01 4.96 -15.50
N ASP A 53 -10.29 5.08 -15.15
CA ASP A 53 -10.90 4.66 -13.86
C ASP A 53 -10.00 4.77 -12.61
N THR A 54 -9.55 5.98 -12.24
CA THR A 54 -9.07 6.21 -10.87
C THR A 54 -10.26 6.63 -10.01
N LYS A 55 -11.07 5.64 -9.62
CA LYS A 55 -12.08 5.86 -8.57
C LYS A 55 -11.38 6.39 -7.32
N MET A 56 -12.04 7.35 -6.67
CA MET A 56 -11.60 7.96 -5.43
C MET A 56 -11.50 6.90 -4.33
N ASP A 57 -10.29 6.43 -4.05
CA ASP A 57 -10.03 5.28 -3.18
C ASP A 57 -10.28 5.60 -1.71
N GLY A 58 -11.53 5.40 -1.29
CA GLY A 58 -11.87 5.32 0.12
C GLY A 58 -11.24 4.09 0.78
N ILE A 59 -11.22 4.09 2.10
CA ILE A 59 -10.60 3.04 2.91
C ILE A 59 -11.12 1.62 2.66
N VAL A 60 -12.39 1.49 2.25
CA VAL A 60 -12.98 0.23 1.82
C VAL A 60 -12.18 -0.34 0.65
N ASN A 61 -11.69 0.51 -0.25
CA ASN A 61 -10.83 0.07 -1.33
C ASN A 61 -9.44 -0.36 -0.84
N ALA A 62 -8.84 0.33 0.14
CA ALA A 62 -7.56 -0.10 0.72
C ALA A 62 -7.66 -1.50 1.36
N VAL A 63 -8.70 -1.74 2.18
CA VAL A 63 -8.96 -3.06 2.80
C VAL A 63 -9.22 -4.14 1.75
N ASN A 64 -10.06 -3.86 0.75
CA ASN A 64 -10.32 -4.80 -0.34
C ASN A 64 -9.08 -5.06 -1.20
N THR A 65 -8.25 -4.05 -1.44
CA THR A 65 -6.99 -4.17 -2.17
C THR A 65 -6.04 -5.13 -1.46
N ILE A 66 -5.88 -4.99 -0.14
CA ILE A 66 -5.06 -5.91 0.65
C ILE A 66 -5.65 -7.33 0.62
N LEU A 67 -6.96 -7.49 0.82
CA LEU A 67 -7.62 -8.80 0.74
C LEU A 67 -7.44 -9.46 -0.64
N ASN A 68 -7.58 -8.69 -1.73
CA ASN A 68 -7.39 -9.18 -3.09
C ASN A 68 -5.94 -9.62 -3.33
N LYS A 69 -4.96 -8.86 -2.83
CA LYS A 69 -3.54 -9.25 -2.85
C LYS A 69 -3.30 -10.53 -2.04
N LEU A 70 -3.84 -10.63 -0.83
CA LEU A 70 -3.71 -11.83 0.00
C LEU A 70 -4.29 -13.08 -0.69
N ASN A 71 -5.48 -12.96 -1.29
CA ASN A 71 -6.14 -14.07 -1.98
C ASN A 71 -5.43 -14.50 -3.27
N SER A 72 -4.63 -13.62 -3.91
CA SER A 72 -3.87 -13.96 -5.11
C SER A 72 -2.53 -14.65 -4.81
N ILE A 73 -2.00 -14.46 -3.59
CA ILE A 73 -0.75 -15.07 -3.14
C ILE A 73 -0.92 -16.57 -2.97
N LYS A 74 0.02 -17.33 -3.53
CA LYS A 74 0.10 -18.80 -3.42
C LYS A 74 1.47 -19.20 -2.89
N TYR A 75 1.53 -20.36 -2.24
CA TYR A 75 2.80 -20.94 -1.82
C TYR A 75 3.61 -21.39 -3.04
N GLU A 76 4.82 -20.85 -3.19
CA GLU A 76 5.75 -21.19 -4.27
C GLU A 76 6.86 -22.12 -3.77
N THR A 77 7.01 -23.30 -4.38
CA THR A 77 7.96 -24.33 -3.91
C THR A 77 9.43 -23.98 -4.15
N ASN A 78 9.70 -23.10 -5.12
CA ASN A 78 11.02 -22.58 -5.45
C ASN A 78 11.41 -21.33 -4.62
N ILE A 79 10.54 -20.88 -3.72
CA ILE A 79 10.82 -19.83 -2.74
C ILE A 79 11.00 -20.46 -1.36
N ILE A 80 12.06 -20.04 -0.68
CA ILE A 80 12.34 -20.40 0.70
C ILE A 80 11.75 -19.30 1.58
N TYR A 81 10.58 -19.57 2.17
CA TYR A 81 9.99 -18.68 3.18
C TYR A 81 10.72 -18.88 4.51
N LEU A 82 11.29 -17.81 5.07
CA LEU A 82 12.06 -17.89 6.31
C LEU A 82 11.14 -17.70 7.53
N LYS A 83 11.61 -18.13 8.72
CA LYS A 83 10.95 -17.91 10.04
C LYS A 83 11.10 -16.47 10.55
N ASN A 84 11.24 -15.55 9.62
CA ASN A 84 11.08 -14.12 9.80
C ASN A 84 10.39 -13.63 8.51
N ASN A 85 9.84 -12.43 8.46
CA ASN A 85 9.08 -11.96 7.29
C ASN A 85 9.93 -11.74 6.02
N LEU A 86 11.02 -12.47 5.85
CA LEU A 86 11.88 -12.54 4.68
C LEU A 86 11.63 -13.80 3.86
N ILE A 87 12.06 -13.75 2.61
CA ILE A 87 12.09 -14.86 1.67
C ILE A 87 13.45 -14.93 1.00
N ALA A 88 13.88 -16.14 0.64
CA ALA A 88 15.07 -16.38 -0.14
C ALA A 88 14.74 -17.18 -1.40
N LYS A 89 15.42 -16.88 -2.51
CA LYS A 89 15.37 -17.69 -3.74
C LYS A 89 16.78 -17.93 -4.24
N GLU A 90 17.17 -19.19 -4.33
CA GLU A 90 18.52 -19.56 -4.75
C GLU A 90 18.76 -19.15 -6.22
N ILE A 91 19.91 -18.51 -6.45
CA ILE A 91 20.40 -18.13 -7.78
C ILE A 91 21.42 -19.17 -8.23
N CYS A 92 22.41 -19.41 -7.36
CA CYS A 92 23.45 -20.42 -7.48
C CYS A 92 23.95 -20.77 -6.07
N ALA A 93 24.82 -21.77 -5.95
CA ALA A 93 25.26 -22.31 -4.66
C ALA A 93 25.61 -21.21 -3.64
N ASN A 94 24.93 -21.25 -2.49
CA ASN A 94 25.10 -20.30 -1.37
C ASN A 94 24.80 -18.82 -1.69
N THR A 95 24.17 -18.52 -2.83
CA THR A 95 23.82 -17.17 -3.26
C THR A 95 22.33 -17.08 -3.57
N PHE A 96 21.65 -16.12 -2.95
CA PHE A 96 20.20 -16.03 -2.97
C PHE A 96 19.74 -14.60 -3.27
N TYR A 97 18.62 -14.46 -3.96
CA TYR A 97 17.80 -13.27 -3.80
C TYR A 97 17.21 -13.27 -2.40
N LEU A 98 17.27 -12.12 -1.73
CA LEU A 98 16.64 -11.84 -0.44
C LEU A 98 15.51 -10.85 -0.65
N GLY A 99 14.36 -11.16 -0.05
CA GLY A 99 13.15 -10.40 -0.23
C GLY A 99 12.25 -10.38 1.00
N ILE A 100 11.12 -9.69 0.87
CA ILE A 100 10.04 -9.63 1.86
C ILE A 100 8.98 -10.69 1.53
N ASN A 101 8.49 -11.35 2.58
CA ASN A 101 7.37 -12.29 2.47
C ASN A 101 6.13 -11.56 1.92
N PRO A 102 5.54 -12.00 0.78
CA PRO A 102 4.47 -11.27 0.12
C PRO A 102 3.18 -11.17 0.96
N VAL A 103 2.93 -12.14 1.85
CA VAL A 103 1.79 -12.10 2.77
C VAL A 103 1.95 -10.92 3.73
N TRP A 104 3.14 -10.79 4.31
CA TRP A 104 3.44 -9.70 5.23
C TRP A 104 3.58 -8.35 4.51
N GLY A 105 4.25 -8.33 3.36
CA GLY A 105 4.42 -7.16 2.51
C GLY A 105 3.09 -6.57 2.00
N SER A 106 2.02 -7.38 1.92
CA SER A 106 0.69 -6.89 1.56
C SER A 106 0.11 -5.87 2.54
N PHE A 107 0.60 -5.85 3.79
CA PHE A 107 0.17 -4.89 4.81
C PHE A 107 0.96 -3.58 4.77
N LEU A 108 2.17 -3.57 4.18
CA LEU A 108 3.07 -2.41 4.14
C LEU A 108 2.60 -1.36 3.13
N ASP A 109 1.53 -0.67 3.47
CA ASP A 109 1.07 0.52 2.75
C ASP A 109 1.86 1.76 3.16
N ASN A 110 1.95 2.74 2.25
CA ASN A 110 2.55 4.06 2.52
C ASN A 110 3.95 3.98 3.16
N VAL A 111 4.85 3.27 2.50
CA VAL A 111 6.27 3.16 2.91
C VAL A 111 7.02 4.38 2.38
N ASN A 112 7.71 5.08 3.28
CA ASN A 112 8.43 6.32 2.99
C ASN A 112 9.91 6.04 2.69
N SER A 113 10.50 5.05 3.35
CA SER A 113 11.89 4.65 3.11
C SER A 113 12.18 3.23 3.59
N VAL A 114 13.18 2.62 2.96
CA VAL A 114 13.74 1.33 3.35
C VAL A 114 15.25 1.50 3.49
N THR A 115 15.80 1.00 4.59
CA THR A 115 17.24 0.94 4.82
C THR A 115 17.66 -0.51 4.93
N ILE A 116 18.65 -0.89 4.13
CA ILE A 116 19.21 -2.24 4.11
C ILE A 116 20.53 -2.25 4.88
N GLY A 117 20.85 -3.38 5.49
CA GLY A 117 22.09 -3.63 6.20
C GLY A 117 23.29 -3.44 5.28
N GLU A 118 24.44 -3.12 5.87
CA GLU A 118 25.62 -2.74 5.10
C GLU A 118 26.06 -3.83 4.11
N CYS A 119 26.14 -3.45 2.84
CA CYS A 119 26.67 -4.32 1.80
C CYS A 119 28.13 -4.70 2.11
N ARG A 120 28.49 -5.93 1.78
CA ARG A 120 29.84 -6.52 1.90
C ARG A 120 30.34 -6.65 3.35
N LYS A 121 29.44 -6.61 4.33
CA LYS A 121 29.72 -6.96 5.73
C LYS A 121 28.98 -8.23 6.14
N ASN A 122 29.57 -8.97 7.06
CA ASN A 122 28.91 -10.11 7.70
C ASN A 122 27.79 -9.59 8.62
N ILE A 123 26.60 -10.14 8.46
CA ILE A 123 25.44 -9.93 9.32
C ILE A 123 25.19 -11.25 10.04
N SER A 124 25.35 -11.23 11.36
CA SER A 124 25.11 -12.38 12.24
C SER A 124 23.63 -12.53 12.58
N VAL A 125 23.27 -13.73 13.05
CA VAL A 125 21.93 -14.00 13.60
C VAL A 125 21.54 -12.93 14.62
N GLY A 126 20.32 -12.41 14.51
CA GLY A 126 19.76 -11.38 15.39
C GLY A 126 20.16 -9.93 15.04
N GLN A 127 21.10 -9.71 14.12
CA GLN A 127 21.42 -8.36 13.66
C GLN A 127 20.38 -7.85 12.65
N GLN A 128 20.13 -6.54 12.65
CA GLN A 128 19.18 -5.90 11.74
C GLN A 128 19.62 -6.03 10.27
N ILE A 129 18.72 -6.50 9.40
CA ILE A 129 18.92 -6.57 7.95
C ILE A 129 18.21 -5.43 7.24
N ILE A 130 16.99 -5.14 7.64
CA ILE A 130 16.15 -4.18 6.93
C ILE A 130 15.31 -3.41 7.93
N GLN A 131 15.23 -2.11 7.73
CA GLN A 131 14.37 -1.20 8.45
C GLN A 131 13.44 -0.52 7.47
N ILE A 132 12.15 -0.57 7.75
CA ILE A 132 11.08 -0.05 6.90
C ILE A 132 10.38 1.05 7.69
N ASN A 133 10.30 2.23 7.10
CA ASN A 133 9.66 3.39 7.72
C ASN A 133 8.48 3.85 6.86
N GLY A 134 7.36 4.14 7.50
CA GLY A 134 6.19 4.76 6.88
C GLY A 134 5.50 5.70 7.87
N ASP A 135 4.40 6.32 7.46
CA ASP A 135 3.64 7.21 8.35
C ASP A 135 3.08 6.48 9.59
N TRP A 136 2.96 5.16 9.49
CA TRP A 136 2.56 4.26 10.56
C TRP A 136 3.66 3.97 11.60
N GLY A 137 4.90 4.36 11.35
CA GLY A 137 6.03 4.14 12.25
C GLY A 137 7.19 3.42 11.55
N SER A 138 7.94 2.64 12.33
CA SER A 138 9.11 1.91 11.85
C SER A 138 9.03 0.46 12.30
N ILE A 139 9.44 -0.46 11.43
CA ILE A 139 9.65 -1.86 11.78
C ILE A 139 11.01 -2.31 11.27
N SER A 140 11.68 -3.13 12.07
CA SER A 140 12.99 -3.68 11.74
C SER A 140 12.91 -5.21 11.73
N ILE A 141 13.53 -5.82 10.72
CA ILE A 141 13.64 -7.27 10.61
C ILE A 141 15.10 -7.65 10.82
N THR A 142 15.33 -8.61 11.71
CA THR A 142 16.66 -9.15 12.03
C THR A 142 16.94 -10.42 11.26
N SER A 143 18.23 -10.73 11.09
CA SER A 143 18.67 -11.94 10.40
C SER A 143 18.37 -13.21 11.18
N PRO A 144 17.80 -14.26 10.54
CA PRO A 144 17.62 -15.55 11.17
C PRO A 144 18.87 -16.44 11.03
N ILE A 145 19.83 -16.04 10.20
CA ILE A 145 21.02 -16.81 9.78
C ILE A 145 22.25 -15.90 9.67
N ASN A 146 23.44 -16.47 9.53
CA ASN A 146 24.60 -15.67 9.15
C ASN A 146 24.57 -15.43 7.64
N LEU A 147 24.73 -14.18 7.22
CA LEU A 147 24.70 -13.82 5.81
C LEU A 147 25.61 -12.62 5.48
N ILE A 148 25.87 -12.41 4.20
CA ILE A 148 26.49 -11.19 3.66
C ILE A 148 25.54 -10.64 2.59
N ILE A 149 25.25 -9.35 2.64
CA ILE A 149 24.53 -8.65 1.58
C ILE A 149 25.56 -8.26 0.52
N TYR A 150 25.43 -8.75 -0.71
CA TYR A 150 26.36 -8.38 -1.79
C TYR A 150 25.97 -7.05 -2.42
N ASN A 151 24.69 -6.93 -2.78
CA ASN A 151 24.13 -5.80 -3.50
C ASN A 151 22.65 -5.62 -3.16
N GLU A 152 22.18 -4.38 -3.25
CA GLU A 152 20.75 -4.06 -3.28
C GLU A 152 20.17 -4.33 -4.67
N VAL A 153 18.87 -4.63 -4.73
CA VAL A 153 18.14 -4.93 -5.97
C VAL A 153 16.84 -4.14 -5.99
N GLY A 154 16.53 -3.53 -7.13
CA GLY A 154 15.33 -2.71 -7.31
C GLY A 154 15.60 -1.23 -7.03
N ASP A 155 14.57 -0.42 -7.25
CA ASP A 155 14.56 1.00 -6.89
C ASP A 155 13.96 1.14 -5.49
N LEU A 156 14.77 1.62 -4.54
CA LEU A 156 14.38 1.84 -3.15
C LEU A 156 14.07 3.30 -2.84
N THR A 157 14.24 4.19 -3.83
CA THR A 157 14.11 5.64 -3.67
C THR A 157 12.70 6.14 -3.98
N ASP A 158 12.11 5.74 -5.11
CA ASP A 158 10.83 6.28 -5.55
C ASP A 158 9.62 5.40 -5.13
N GLU A 159 9.74 4.08 -5.30
CA GLU A 159 8.70 3.12 -4.89
C GLU A 159 9.30 2.00 -4.02
N PRO A 160 9.63 2.31 -2.76
CA PRO A 160 10.20 1.32 -1.85
C PRO A 160 9.26 0.11 -1.75
N LEU A 161 9.80 -1.09 -2.04
CA LEU A 161 9.09 -2.38 -2.04
C LEU A 161 8.13 -2.65 -3.21
N LYS A 162 8.25 -1.94 -4.34
CA LYS A 162 7.58 -2.34 -5.60
C LYS A 162 7.89 -3.80 -5.98
N SER A 163 9.13 -4.21 -5.75
CA SER A 163 9.61 -5.58 -5.88
C SER A 163 9.63 -6.24 -4.51
N GLN A 164 9.26 -7.53 -4.45
CA GLN A 164 9.45 -8.33 -3.23
C GLN A 164 10.93 -8.57 -2.92
N TRP A 165 11.82 -8.52 -3.91
CA TRP A 165 13.26 -8.70 -3.75
C TRP A 165 13.95 -7.35 -3.55
N PHE A 166 14.80 -7.26 -2.53
CA PHE A 166 15.53 -6.03 -2.20
C PHE A 166 17.06 -6.21 -2.21
N SER A 167 17.56 -7.45 -2.26
CA SER A 167 19.01 -7.70 -2.22
C SER A 167 19.42 -9.05 -2.82
N ILE A 168 20.69 -9.17 -3.20
CA ILE A 168 21.40 -10.45 -3.36
C ILE A 168 22.25 -10.70 -2.12
N MET A 169 22.09 -11.86 -1.50
CA MET A 169 22.85 -12.28 -0.32
C MET A 169 23.68 -13.54 -0.56
N GLY A 170 24.78 -13.67 0.17
CA GLY A 170 25.51 -14.93 0.37
C GLY A 170 25.22 -15.50 1.74
N ALA A 171 24.86 -16.79 1.81
CA ALA A 171 24.60 -17.50 3.07
C ALA A 171 24.82 -19.01 2.88
N ASN A 172 25.09 -19.75 3.96
CA ASN A 172 25.19 -21.20 3.88
C ASN A 172 23.82 -21.81 3.57
N HIS A 173 23.71 -22.59 2.49
CA HIS A 173 22.47 -23.24 2.07
C HIS A 173 21.81 -24.06 3.18
N SER A 174 22.57 -24.78 4.02
CA SER A 174 21.98 -25.56 5.11
C SER A 174 21.39 -24.69 6.22
N GLU A 175 21.99 -23.53 6.51
CA GLU A 175 21.44 -22.57 7.48
C GLU A 175 20.12 -21.96 6.96
N VAL A 176 20.10 -21.57 5.67
CA VAL A 176 18.91 -21.04 5.00
C VAL A 176 17.76 -22.05 5.07
N LEU A 177 18.03 -23.34 4.80
CA LEU A 177 17.03 -24.40 4.92
C LEU A 177 16.60 -24.66 6.38
N GLY A 178 17.51 -24.55 7.36
CA GLY A 178 17.17 -24.71 8.78
C GLY A 178 16.23 -23.60 9.31
N ALA A 179 16.34 -22.40 8.72
CA ALA A 179 15.48 -21.25 9.02
C ALA A 179 14.17 -21.22 8.20
N LYS A 180 13.89 -22.23 7.36
CA LYS A 180 12.71 -22.29 6.50
C LYS A 180 11.41 -22.58 7.28
N LEU A 181 10.31 -21.94 6.88
CA LEU A 181 8.94 -22.31 7.24
C LEU A 181 8.48 -23.51 6.41
N ASN A 182 7.84 -24.47 7.08
CA ASN A 182 7.13 -25.51 6.35
C ASN A 182 5.81 -24.97 5.76
N GLN A 183 5.21 -25.72 4.84
CA GLN A 183 4.00 -25.28 4.14
C GLN A 183 2.80 -25.10 5.07
N GLU A 184 2.68 -25.91 6.14
CA GLU A 184 1.61 -25.78 7.12
C GLU A 184 1.73 -24.46 7.91
N GLN A 185 2.94 -24.13 8.36
CA GLN A 185 3.24 -22.86 9.03
C GLN A 185 2.94 -21.66 8.12
N TRP A 186 3.31 -21.76 6.84
CA TRP A 186 2.98 -20.74 5.86
C TRP A 186 1.47 -20.58 5.66
N ASN A 187 0.73 -21.70 5.53
CA ASN A 187 -0.73 -21.68 5.38
C ASN A 187 -1.41 -21.06 6.61
N ASN A 188 -0.90 -21.36 7.81
CA ASN A 188 -1.40 -20.78 9.06
C ASN A 188 -1.16 -19.27 9.11
N MET A 189 0.02 -18.80 8.73
CA MET A 189 0.33 -17.36 8.62
C MET A 189 -0.58 -16.66 7.59
N HIS A 190 -0.75 -17.26 6.40
CA HIS A 190 -1.60 -16.73 5.34
C HIS A 190 -3.07 -16.65 5.76
N SER A 191 -3.60 -17.71 6.35
CA SER A 191 -4.98 -17.75 6.88
C SER A 191 -5.18 -16.75 8.02
N LYS A 192 -4.18 -16.58 8.89
CA LYS A 192 -4.19 -15.57 9.95
C LYS A 192 -4.26 -14.15 9.37
N ALA A 193 -3.47 -13.86 8.34
CA ALA A 193 -3.49 -12.57 7.65
C ALA A 193 -4.87 -12.25 7.05
N ILE A 194 -5.48 -13.22 6.34
CA ILE A 194 -6.84 -13.05 5.78
C ILE A 194 -7.85 -12.77 6.89
N ARG A 195 -7.85 -13.57 7.96
CA ARG A 195 -8.78 -13.41 9.08
C ARG A 195 -8.66 -12.03 9.75
N VAL A 196 -7.45 -11.51 9.91
CA VAL A 196 -7.22 -10.16 10.45
C VAL A 196 -7.88 -9.11 9.55
N MET A 197 -7.72 -9.23 8.24
CA MET A 197 -8.31 -8.28 7.29
C MET A 197 -9.83 -8.39 7.19
N GLU A 198 -10.38 -9.60 7.27
CA GLU A 198 -11.83 -9.82 7.34
C GLU A 198 -12.43 -9.20 8.61
N ASP A 199 -11.81 -9.40 9.77
CA ASP A 199 -12.24 -8.77 11.04
C ASP A 199 -12.24 -7.24 10.92
N ILE A 200 -11.19 -6.66 10.33
CA ILE A 200 -11.13 -5.20 10.08
C ILE A 200 -12.27 -4.78 9.14
N LYS A 201 -12.49 -5.50 8.04
CA LYS A 201 -13.55 -5.20 7.06
C LYS A 201 -14.95 -5.15 7.70
N THR A 202 -15.25 -6.04 8.64
CA THR A 202 -16.55 -6.03 9.34
C THR A 202 -16.76 -4.81 10.25
N LYS A 203 -15.67 -4.16 10.67
CA LYS A 203 -15.67 -3.00 11.57
C LYS A 203 -15.59 -1.68 10.82
N VAL A 204 -15.31 -1.70 9.51
CA VAL A 204 -15.34 -0.51 8.67
C VAL A 204 -16.80 -0.05 8.54
N PRO A 205 -17.15 1.16 8.99
CA PRO A 205 -18.51 1.65 8.82
C PRO A 205 -18.81 1.77 7.31
N VAL A 206 -20.02 1.36 6.92
CA VAL A 206 -20.54 1.68 5.58
C VAL A 206 -20.79 3.18 5.57
N VAL A 207 -19.84 3.94 5.04
CA VAL A 207 -19.96 5.39 4.94
C VAL A 207 -21.08 5.69 3.95
N GLY A 208 -22.15 6.34 4.40
CA GLY A 208 -23.13 6.97 3.50
C GLY A 208 -22.50 8.17 2.79
N GLU A 209 -23.19 8.75 1.81
CA GLU A 209 -22.75 9.96 1.09
C GLU A 209 -22.25 11.02 2.09
N THR A 210 -20.95 11.32 2.04
CA THR A 210 -20.27 12.20 3.00
C THR A 210 -20.77 13.64 2.81
N MET A 211 -21.14 14.31 3.91
CA MET A 211 -21.36 15.75 3.88
C MET A 211 -20.03 16.50 3.72
N MET A 212 -20.06 17.67 3.07
CA MET A 212 -18.89 18.51 2.78
C MET A 212 -18.37 19.24 4.05
N ASP A 213 -17.94 18.49 5.08
CA ASP A 213 -17.45 19.04 6.35
C ASP A 213 -15.91 19.08 6.47
N GLY A 214 -15.19 18.74 5.41
CA GLY A 214 -13.72 18.86 5.35
C GLY A 214 -12.97 17.76 6.11
N GLY A 215 -13.60 16.62 6.42
CA GLY A 215 -12.91 15.46 6.98
C GLY A 215 -11.73 14.97 6.11
N THR A 216 -10.61 14.62 6.74
CA THR A 216 -9.45 14.01 6.06
C THR A 216 -9.83 12.62 5.55
N GLN A 217 -9.69 12.40 4.25
CA GLN A 217 -10.01 11.10 3.63
C GLN A 217 -9.04 10.02 4.12
N ILE A 218 -9.60 8.90 4.57
CA ILE A 218 -8.81 7.76 5.00
C ILE A 218 -8.41 6.92 3.77
N ARG A 219 -7.11 6.86 3.48
CA ARG A 219 -6.53 6.20 2.31
C ARG A 219 -5.76 4.92 2.65
N PHE A 220 -5.24 4.83 3.86
CA PHE A 220 -4.35 3.75 4.28
C PHE A 220 -4.90 3.02 5.51
N LEU A 221 -4.55 1.75 5.65
CA LEU A 221 -5.00 0.88 6.73
C LEU A 221 -4.62 1.46 8.10
N HIS A 222 -3.39 1.96 8.27
CA HIS A 222 -2.93 2.51 9.54
C HIS A 222 -3.73 3.73 10.03
N GLN A 223 -4.34 4.48 9.10
CA GLN A 223 -5.22 5.59 9.44
C GLN A 223 -6.59 5.10 9.96
N LEU A 224 -7.04 3.90 9.58
CA LEU A 224 -8.25 3.26 10.11
C LEU A 224 -8.09 2.80 11.56
N ILE A 225 -7.07 1.96 11.76
CA ILE A 225 -6.94 1.15 12.98
C ILE A 225 -6.02 1.80 14.00
N GLY A 226 -5.36 2.88 13.61
CA GLY A 226 -4.33 3.55 14.38
C GLY A 226 -2.98 2.85 14.27
N ARG A 227 -1.91 3.66 14.37
CA ARG A 227 -0.52 3.21 14.22
C ARG A 227 -0.12 2.08 15.16
N LYS A 228 -0.53 2.14 16.43
CA LYS A 228 -0.23 1.09 17.42
C LYS A 228 -0.78 -0.27 16.99
N LYS A 229 -2.08 -0.33 16.68
CA LYS A 229 -2.74 -1.57 16.27
C LYS A 229 -2.19 -2.09 14.92
N TYR A 230 -1.79 -1.19 14.03
CA TYR A 230 -1.13 -1.55 12.77
C TYR A 230 0.21 -2.27 13.03
N ILE A 231 1.06 -1.72 13.90
CA ILE A 231 2.32 -2.37 14.31
C ILE A 231 2.06 -3.68 15.05
N ASP A 232 1.03 -3.74 15.90
CA ASP A 232 0.64 -4.98 16.61
C ASP A 232 0.23 -6.07 15.60
N ILE A 233 -0.46 -5.72 14.51
CA ILE A 233 -0.79 -6.66 13.43
C ILE A 233 0.48 -7.13 12.72
N LEU A 234 1.34 -6.21 12.27
CA LEU A 234 2.59 -6.56 11.57
C LEU A 234 3.48 -7.48 12.41
N SER A 235 3.59 -7.19 13.71
CA SER A 235 4.37 -8.02 14.65
C SER A 235 3.72 -9.36 14.92
N SER A 236 2.38 -9.44 14.97
CA SER A 236 1.67 -10.71 15.14
C SER A 236 1.81 -11.65 13.93
N LEU A 237 2.14 -11.12 12.75
CA LEU A 237 2.35 -11.90 11.54
C LEU A 237 3.80 -12.39 11.38
N ASN A 238 4.73 -11.98 12.26
CA ASN A 238 6.02 -12.68 12.37
C ASN A 238 5.75 -14.13 12.84
N THR A 239 6.37 -15.08 12.15
CA THR A 239 6.22 -16.52 12.42
C THR A 239 7.43 -17.05 13.17
#